data_AF-A0A2N6FRW2-F1
#
_entry.id   AF-A0A2N6FRW2-F1
#
_cell.length_a   1.000
_cell.length_b   1.000
_cell.length_c   1.000
_cell.angle_alpha   90.00
_cell.angle_beta   90.00
_cell.angle_gamma   90.00
#
_symmetry.space_group_name_H-M   'P 1'
#
loop_
_entity.id
_entity.type
_entity.pdbx_description
1 polymer ?
#
loop_
_entity_poly.entity_id
_entity_poly.type
_entity_poly.pdbx_seq_one_letter_code
_entity_poly.pdbx_strand_id
1 'polypeptide(L)'
;MSVNEDLKIRRYRKKPIGTKTKWSIINNMRTVNMLDGLLRKESVSQLTNNYGFSKITNPIAEVRNEIEFSNILNYRIDGLRCEEYRLVDSDIARKEVELLKQKILNNIVKKKHK
;
A
#
# COMPACT_ATOMS: atom_id res chain seq x y z
N MET A 1 15.62 -20.16 -13.14
CA MET A 1 16.42 -19.77 -11.96
C MET A 1 15.47 -19.16 -10.94
N SER A 2 15.12 -19.92 -9.90
CA SER A 2 14.30 -19.43 -8.80
C SER A 2 15.16 -18.49 -7.96
N VAL A 3 14.75 -17.24 -7.81
CA VAL A 3 15.37 -16.35 -6.82
C VAL A 3 14.93 -16.89 -5.46
N ASN A 4 15.88 -17.42 -4.69
CA ASN A 4 15.66 -17.95 -3.35
C ASN A 4 14.78 -17.01 -2.52
N GLU A 5 13.56 -17.44 -2.19
CA GLU A 5 12.66 -16.72 -1.29
C GLU A 5 13.30 -16.51 0.10
N ASP A 6 14.34 -17.29 0.43
CA ASP A 6 15.10 -17.27 1.67
C ASP A 6 15.91 -16.00 1.95
N LEU A 7 16.06 -15.08 0.99
CA LEU A 7 16.80 -13.81 1.19
C LEU A 7 15.90 -12.61 1.56
N LYS A 8 14.57 -12.78 1.57
CA LYS A 8 13.66 -11.66 1.81
C LYS A 8 13.51 -11.37 3.31
N ILE A 9 14.15 -10.32 3.79
CA ILE A 9 14.02 -9.87 5.19
C ILE A 9 12.65 -9.20 5.37
N ARG A 10 11.76 -9.85 6.13
CA ARG A 10 10.48 -9.27 6.56
C ARG A 10 10.73 -8.17 7.60
N ARG A 11 10.39 -6.92 7.27
CA ARG A 11 10.36 -5.83 8.27
C ARG A 11 8.96 -5.25 8.43
N TYR A 12 8.44 -5.36 9.64
CA TYR A 12 7.37 -4.50 10.11
C TYR A 12 7.96 -3.11 10.37
N ARG A 13 7.45 -2.08 9.71
CA ARG A 13 7.72 -0.71 10.15
C ARG A 13 6.76 -0.39 11.29
N LYS A 14 7.27 0.05 12.44
CA LYS A 14 6.42 0.64 13.47
C LYS A 14 5.78 1.92 12.91
N LYS A 15 4.50 2.15 13.23
CA LYS A 15 3.81 3.41 12.91
C LYS A 15 4.57 4.56 13.59
N PRO A 16 4.98 5.61 12.86
CA PRO A 16 5.54 6.78 13.50
C PRO A 16 4.46 7.46 14.36
N ILE A 17 4.75 7.67 15.65
CA ILE A 17 3.82 8.22 16.64
C ILE A 17 3.36 9.62 16.20
N GLY A 18 2.06 9.91 16.29
CA GLY A 18 1.51 11.24 16.02
C GLY A 18 1.41 11.64 14.54
N THR A 19 1.70 10.75 13.60
CA THR A 19 1.64 11.08 12.16
C THR A 19 0.21 11.02 11.65
N LYS A 20 -0.34 12.17 11.25
CA LYS A 20 -1.65 12.27 10.57
C LYS A 20 -1.50 11.87 9.10
N THR A 21 -2.48 11.13 8.59
CA THR A 21 -2.55 10.74 7.17
C THR A 21 -2.68 11.97 6.28
N LYS A 22 -1.81 12.06 5.27
CA LYS A 22 -1.88 13.11 4.24
C LYS A 22 -2.85 12.71 3.15
N TRP A 23 -4.13 13.03 3.35
CA TRP A 23 -5.22 12.72 2.41
C TRP A 23 -5.02 13.26 0.99
N SER A 24 -4.26 14.34 0.80
CA SER A 24 -3.93 14.85 -0.54
C SER A 24 -3.10 13.86 -1.36
N ILE A 25 -2.34 12.96 -0.71
CA ILE A 25 -1.52 11.93 -1.38
C ILE A 25 -2.38 10.74 -1.80
N ILE A 26 -3.38 10.35 -1.00
CA ILE A 26 -4.15 9.11 -1.21
C ILE A 26 -5.54 9.31 -1.82
N ASN A 27 -6.14 10.50 -1.74
CA ASN A 27 -7.47 10.78 -2.32
C ASN A 27 -7.41 10.99 -3.85
N ASN A 28 -7.03 9.96 -4.59
CA ASN A 28 -7.01 9.95 -6.05
C ASN A 28 -7.24 8.53 -6.59
N MET A 29 -7.60 8.42 -7.88
CA MET A 29 -7.93 7.14 -8.49
C MET A 29 -6.73 6.20 -8.63
N ARG A 30 -5.49 6.72 -8.73
CA ARG A 30 -4.29 5.87 -8.80
C ARG A 30 -4.12 5.07 -7.51
N THR A 31 -4.39 5.68 -6.37
CA THR A 31 -4.37 4.99 -5.08
C THR A 31 -5.44 3.91 -5.00
N VAL A 32 -6.66 4.17 -5.51
CA VAL A 32 -7.72 3.14 -5.58
C VAL A 32 -7.23 1.92 -6.35
N ASN A 33 -6.67 2.15 -7.54
CA ASN A 33 -6.14 1.07 -8.38
C ASN A 33 -4.95 0.35 -7.72
N MET A 34 -4.10 1.08 -6.99
CA MET A 34 -3.01 0.50 -6.20
C MET A 34 -3.53 -0.44 -5.11
N LEU A 35 -4.62 -0.07 -4.42
CA LEU A 35 -5.25 -0.93 -3.40
C LEU A 35 -5.81 -2.21 -4.04
N ASP A 36 -6.40 -2.12 -5.24
CA ASP A 36 -6.83 -3.30 -6.00
C ASP A 36 -5.64 -4.19 -6.38
N GLY A 37 -4.52 -3.61 -6.80
CA GLY A 37 -3.29 -4.34 -7.06
C GLY A 37 -2.73 -5.05 -5.81
N LEU A 38 -2.78 -4.41 -4.63
CA LEU A 38 -2.39 -5.03 -3.37
C LEU A 38 -3.28 -6.23 -3.00
N LEU A 39 -4.59 -6.11 -3.22
CA LEU A 39 -5.54 -7.21 -3.01
C LEU A 39 -5.26 -8.38 -3.97
N ARG A 40 -4.79 -8.09 -5.19
CA ARG A 40 -4.33 -9.08 -6.17
C ARG A 40 -2.91 -9.59 -5.95
N LYS A 41 -2.23 -9.15 -4.88
CA LYS A 41 -0.84 -9.51 -4.55
C LYS A 41 0.16 -9.13 -5.66
N GLU A 42 -0.08 -8.01 -6.35
CA GLU A 42 0.85 -7.46 -7.34
C GLU A 42 2.17 -6.99 -6.69
N SER A 43 3.31 -7.20 -7.37
CA SER A 43 4.63 -6.76 -6.93
C SER A 43 4.78 -5.23 -7.00
N VAL A 44 5.81 -4.66 -6.35
CA VAL A 44 6.08 -3.21 -6.46
C VAL A 44 6.23 -2.76 -7.90
N SER A 45 6.97 -3.53 -8.72
CA SER A 45 7.18 -3.19 -10.14
C SER A 45 5.88 -3.21 -10.93
N GLN A 46 5.00 -4.18 -10.68
CA GLN A 46 3.67 -4.24 -11.27
C GLN A 46 2.83 -3.04 -10.84
N LEU A 47 2.78 -2.73 -9.55
CA LEU A 47 2.03 -1.58 -9.04
C LEU A 47 2.57 -0.25 -9.62
N THR A 48 3.89 -0.08 -9.74
CA THR A 48 4.49 1.15 -10.30
C THR A 48 4.18 1.30 -11.79
N ASN A 49 4.31 0.21 -12.55
CA ASN A 49 4.14 0.23 -14.01
C ASN A 49 2.67 0.32 -14.41
N ASN A 50 1.79 -0.45 -13.76
CA ASN A 50 0.37 -0.51 -14.10
C ASN A 50 -0.39 0.77 -13.72
N TYR A 51 0.05 1.47 -12.67
CA TYR A 51 -0.68 2.63 -12.12
C TYR A 51 0.11 3.95 -12.14
N GLY A 52 1.27 3.96 -12.79
CA GLY A 52 2.05 5.18 -13.05
C GLY A 52 2.61 5.85 -11.80
N PHE A 53 3.11 5.06 -10.84
CA PHE A 53 3.76 5.60 -9.64
C PHE A 53 5.27 5.76 -9.87
N SER A 54 5.76 7.01 -9.83
CA SER A 54 7.19 7.28 -9.77
C SER A 54 7.81 6.92 -8.41
N LYS A 55 7.04 7.04 -7.32
CA LYS A 55 7.44 6.69 -5.95
C LYS A 55 6.26 6.13 -5.16
N ILE A 56 6.02 4.82 -5.27
CA ILE A 56 4.90 4.14 -4.59
C ILE A 56 5.05 4.11 -3.06
N THR A 57 6.26 4.28 -2.55
CA THR A 57 6.58 4.29 -1.11
C THR A 57 5.75 5.30 -0.31
N ASN A 58 5.45 6.46 -0.90
CA ASN A 58 4.72 7.54 -0.23
C ASN A 58 3.23 7.19 -0.09
N PRO A 59 2.48 6.88 -1.16
CA PRO A 59 1.12 6.37 -1.06
C PRO A 59 1.00 5.18 -0.10
N ILE A 60 1.91 4.21 -0.16
CA ILE A 60 1.86 3.03 0.72
C ILE A 60 2.05 3.41 2.19
N ALA A 61 2.94 4.35 2.50
CA ALA A 61 3.11 4.82 3.87
C ALA A 61 1.84 5.48 4.42
N GLU A 62 1.15 6.27 3.60
CA GLU A 62 -0.11 6.91 3.99
C GLU A 62 -1.26 5.91 4.10
N VAL A 63 -1.32 4.90 3.22
CA VAL A 63 -2.27 3.78 3.34
C VAL A 63 -2.06 3.05 4.67
N ARG A 64 -0.82 2.70 5.00
CA ARG A 64 -0.47 2.04 6.28
C ARG A 64 -0.82 2.88 7.52
N ASN A 65 -0.86 4.21 7.41
CA ASN A 65 -1.31 5.06 8.51
C ASN A 65 -2.78 4.82 8.85
N GLU A 66 -3.62 4.53 7.84
CA GLU A 66 -5.06 4.31 7.97
C GLU A 66 -5.44 2.88 8.33
N ILE A 67 -4.78 1.88 7.73
CA ILE A 67 -5.17 0.46 7.87
C ILE A 67 -4.23 -0.34 8.77
N GLU A 68 -3.46 0.33 9.63
CA GLU A 68 -2.34 -0.23 10.40
C GLU A 68 -1.11 -0.66 9.58
N PHE A 69 0.07 -0.36 10.11
CA PHE A 69 1.34 -0.66 9.43
C PHE A 69 1.62 -2.16 9.31
N SER A 70 1.09 -2.96 10.23
CA SER A 70 1.23 -4.41 10.28
C SER A 70 0.56 -5.10 9.08
N ASN A 71 -0.49 -4.50 8.53
CA ASN A 71 -1.31 -5.12 7.49
C ASN A 71 -0.63 -5.14 6.12
N ILE A 72 0.36 -4.27 5.88
CA ILE A 72 1.19 -4.33 4.66
C ILE A 72 2.64 -4.58 5.06
N LEU A 73 3.20 -5.69 4.60
CA LEU A 73 4.59 -6.07 4.80
C LEU A 73 5.50 -5.36 3.79
N ASN A 74 6.73 -5.09 4.20
CA ASN A 74 7.80 -4.64 3.33
C ASN A 74 8.83 -5.77 3.20
N TYR A 75 8.99 -6.30 2.00
CA TYR A 75 10.06 -7.24 1.69
C TYR A 75 11.18 -6.49 0.99
N ARG A 76 12.38 -6.64 1.56
CA ARG A 76 13.59 -6.02 1.04
C ARG A 76 14.57 -7.07 0.58
N ILE A 77 15.21 -6.80 -0.56
CA ILE A 77 16.45 -7.47 -0.96
C ILE A 77 17.61 -6.70 -0.30
N ASP A 78 18.54 -7.42 0.30
CA ASP A 78 19.79 -6.90 0.87
C ASP A 78 19.61 -5.82 1.96
N GLY A 79 18.42 -5.76 2.58
CA GLY A 79 18.08 -4.78 3.61
C GLY A 79 17.91 -3.31 3.14
N LEU A 80 18.29 -3.00 1.90
CA LEU A 80 18.30 -1.63 1.35
C LEU A 80 17.07 -1.32 0.49
N ARG A 81 16.75 -2.17 -0.49
CA ARG A 81 15.71 -1.89 -1.51
C ARG A 81 14.43 -2.64 -1.20
N CYS A 82 13.29 -1.94 -1.20
CA CYS A 82 11.96 -2.56 -1.10
C CYS A 82 11.59 -3.15 -2.46
N GLU A 83 11.49 -4.46 -2.52
CA GLU A 83 11.10 -5.17 -3.74
C GLU A 83 9.61 -5.45 -3.78
N GLU A 84 8.99 -5.60 -2.60
CA GLU A 84 7.59 -6.02 -2.54
C GLU A 84 6.85 -5.38 -1.35
N TYR A 85 5.66 -4.88 -1.64
CA TYR A 85 4.65 -4.57 -0.66
C TYR A 85 3.57 -5.64 -0.76
N ARG A 86 3.44 -6.46 0.28
CA ARG A 86 2.43 -7.53 0.30
C ARG A 86 1.44 -7.26 1.41
N LEU A 87 0.17 -7.43 1.10
CA LEU A 87 -0.86 -7.50 2.13
C LEU A 87 -0.66 -8.76 2.99
N VAL A 88 -0.82 -8.66 4.29
CA VAL A 88 -0.86 -9.84 5.17
C VAL A 88 -2.04 -10.73 4.76
N ASP A 89 -1.81 -12.04 4.74
CA ASP A 89 -2.84 -13.03 4.42
C ASP A 89 -3.79 -13.19 5.62
N SER A 90 -4.69 -12.22 5.78
CA SER A 90 -5.68 -12.15 6.84
C SER A 90 -6.92 -11.42 6.34
N ASP A 91 -8.09 -11.96 6.68
CA ASP A 91 -9.38 -11.34 6.36
C ASP A 91 -9.51 -9.93 6.95
N ILE A 92 -8.90 -9.69 8.11
CA ILE A 92 -8.88 -8.36 8.74
C ILE A 92 -8.12 -7.38 7.84
N ALA A 93 -6.92 -7.74 7.40
CA ALA A 93 -6.11 -6.88 6.53
C ALA A 93 -6.83 -6.60 5.20
N ARG A 94 -7.50 -7.61 4.62
CA ARG A 94 -8.30 -7.47 3.41
C ARG A 94 -9.47 -6.50 3.60
N LYS A 95 -10.23 -6.68 4.67
CA LYS A 95 -11.38 -5.84 5.01
C LYS A 95 -10.97 -4.38 5.21
N GLU A 96 -9.88 -4.13 5.94
CA GLU A 96 -9.37 -2.78 6.15
C GLU A 96 -8.97 -2.08 4.84
N VAL A 97 -8.32 -2.80 3.92
CA VAL A 97 -8.01 -2.27 2.57
C VAL A 97 -9.28 -1.95 1.79
N GLU A 98 -10.26 -2.84 1.79
CA GLU A 98 -11.53 -2.63 1.08
C GLU A 98 -12.30 -1.43 1.64
N LEU A 99 -12.34 -1.27 2.97
CA LEU A 99 -12.94 -0.12 3.64
C LEU A 99 -12.23 1.19 3.28
N LEU A 100 -10.88 1.21 3.29
CA LEU A 100 -10.12 2.38 2.88
C LEU A 100 -10.38 2.73 1.40
N LYS A 101 -10.48 1.72 0.52
CA LYS A 101 -10.80 1.93 -0.89
C LYS A 101 -12.13 2.66 -1.06
N GLN A 102 -13.18 2.19 -0.38
CA GLN A 102 -14.50 2.83 -0.42
C GLN A 102 -14.46 4.26 0.13
N LYS A 103 -13.73 4.49 1.24
CA LYS A 103 -13.54 5.82 1.82
C LYS A 103 -12.89 6.80 0.84
N ILE A 104 -11.85 6.37 0.14
CA ILE A 104 -11.17 7.18 -0.88
C ILE A 104 -12.10 7.49 -2.06
N LEU A 105 -12.83 6.48 -2.57
CA LEU A 105 -13.80 6.66 -3.66
C LEU A 105 -14.86 7.70 -3.29
N ASN A 106 -15.45 7.57 -2.11
CA ASN A 106 -16.45 8.51 -1.60
C ASN A 106 -15.89 9.94 -1.48
N ASN A 107 -14.63 10.11 -1.04
CA ASN A 107 -13.98 11.42 -0.97
C ASN A 107 -13.79 12.05 -2.36
N ILE A 108 -13.43 11.24 -3.37
CA ILE A 108 -13.25 11.70 -4.74
C ILE A 108 -14.59 12.15 -5.33
N VAL A 109 -15.65 11.36 -5.15
CA VAL A 109 -17.01 11.71 -5.62
C VAL A 109 -17.49 13.00 -4.96
N LYS A 110 -17.37 13.11 -3.62
CA LYS A 110 -17.76 14.33 -2.89
C LYS A 110 -17.05 15.60 -3.38
N LYS A 111 -15.78 15.48 -3.78
CA LYS A 111 -15.02 16.61 -4.35
C LYS A 111 -15.48 17.03 -5.75
N LYS A 112 -16.06 16.12 -6.54
CA LYS A 112 -16.57 16.45 -7.89
C LYS A 112 -17.90 17.18 -7.87
N HIS A 113 -18.68 17.02 -6.79
CA HIS A 113 -20.00 17.62 -6.62
C HIS A 113 -19.98 18.89 -5.73
N LYS A 114 -18.80 19.43 -5.43
CA LYS A 114 -18.60 20.66 -4.66
C LYS A 114 -17.96 21.71 -5.57
#